data_AF-A0A2C9XPD0-F1
#
_entry.id   AF-A0A2C9XPD0-F1
#
_cell.length_a   1.000
_cell.length_b   1.000
_cell.length_c   1.000
_cell.angle_alpha   90.00
_cell.angle_beta   90.00
_cell.angle_gamma   90.00
#
_symmetry.space_group_name_H-M   'P 1'
#
loop_
_entity.id
_entity.type
_entity.pdbx_description
1 polymer ?
#
loop_
_entity_poly.entity_id
_entity_poly.type
_entity_poly.pdbx_seq_one_letter_code
_entity_poly.pdbx_strand_id
1 'polypeptide(L)'
;MEESLAYAQRFLLELSEEEKTRLYNDLLAIKDVYSCLKDASFYKFRKIHRASIRSNECRKRTLRYSTKNSHELVIEHIHEQKLFKHHYRIQVTYDHQEFGYTFVEALLQLLHTQHFNFSNHIAYA
;
A
#
# COMPACT_ATOMS: atom_id res chain seq x y z
N MET A 1 13.66 -2.81 9.97
CA MET A 1 13.46 -1.38 9.63
C MET A 1 14.52 -0.92 8.64
N GLU A 2 15.81 -1.14 8.92
CA GLU A 2 16.91 -0.72 8.03
C GLU A 2 16.87 -1.35 6.63
N GLU A 3 16.57 -2.65 6.52
CA GLU A 3 16.46 -3.34 5.23
C GLU A 3 15.35 -2.75 4.35
N SER A 4 14.15 -2.53 4.91
CA SER A 4 13.02 -1.93 4.18
C SER A 4 13.35 -0.54 3.65
N LEU A 5 14.14 0.24 4.40
CA LEU A 5 14.53 1.59 4.00
C LEU A 5 15.55 1.55 2.85
N ALA A 6 16.54 0.65 2.91
CA ALA A 6 17.51 0.46 1.83
C ALA A 6 16.84 0.01 0.52
N TYR A 7 15.93 -0.96 0.58
CA TYR A 7 15.18 -1.41 -0.59
C TYR A 7 14.23 -0.33 -1.14
N ALA A 8 13.53 0.40 -0.26
CA ALA A 8 12.69 1.52 -0.66
C ALA A 8 13.51 2.62 -1.35
N GLN A 9 14.68 2.97 -0.83
CA GLN A 9 15.58 3.94 -1.47
C GLN A 9 16.01 3.48 -2.86
N ARG A 10 16.45 2.22 -2.99
CA ARG A 10 16.85 1.66 -4.28
C ARG A 10 15.72 1.71 -5.30
N PHE A 11 14.53 1.30 -4.90
CA PHE A 11 13.36 1.33 -5.77
C PHE A 11 13.02 2.74 -6.24
N LEU A 12 13.02 3.72 -5.33
CA LEU A 12 12.70 5.11 -5.68
C LEU A 12 13.75 5.77 -6.59
N LEU A 13 15.03 5.41 -6.47
CA LEU A 13 16.09 5.94 -7.35
C LEU A 13 15.88 5.58 -8.83
N GLU A 14 15.20 4.49 -9.10
CA GLU A 14 14.96 4.00 -10.47
C GLU A 14 13.68 4.55 -11.09
N LEU A 15 12.80 5.15 -10.29
CA LEU A 15 11.56 5.76 -10.77
C LEU A 15 11.81 7.16 -11.31
N SER A 16 11.10 7.50 -12.39
CA SER A 16 10.98 8.87 -12.85
C SER A 16 10.18 9.73 -11.86
N GLU A 17 10.32 11.06 -11.93
CA GLU A 17 9.57 11.97 -11.06
C GLU A 17 8.04 11.86 -11.23
N GLU A 18 7.56 11.56 -12.44
CA GLU A 18 6.14 11.30 -12.67
C GLU A 18 5.67 10.02 -11.96
N GLU A 19 6.46 8.94 -12.04
CA GLU A 19 6.16 7.67 -11.37
C GLU A 19 6.21 7.82 -9.85
N LYS A 20 7.20 8.56 -9.32
CA LYS A 20 7.29 8.91 -7.90
C LYS A 20 6.06 9.68 -7.43
N THR A 21 5.59 10.65 -8.21
CA THR A 21 4.40 11.45 -7.88
C THR A 21 3.14 10.59 -7.86
N ARG A 22 2.95 9.73 -8.87
CA ARG A 22 1.83 8.78 -8.92
C ARG A 22 1.87 7.81 -7.74
N LEU A 23 3.04 7.21 -7.50
CA LEU A 23 3.28 6.32 -6.37
C LEU A 23 2.97 7.04 -5.05
N TYR A 24 3.46 8.26 -4.84
CA TYR A 24 3.21 9.02 -3.62
C TYR A 24 1.72 9.22 -3.34
N ASN A 25 0.96 9.64 -4.35
CA ASN A 25 -0.49 9.83 -4.24
C ASN A 25 -1.21 8.51 -3.92
N ASP A 26 -0.82 7.42 -4.58
CA ASP A 26 -1.37 6.10 -4.32
C ASP A 26 -1.04 5.65 -2.89
N LEU A 27 0.20 5.81 -2.43
CA LEU A 27 0.62 5.46 -1.07
C LEU A 27 -0.11 6.29 0.00
N LEU A 28 -0.42 7.56 -0.25
CA LEU A 28 -1.24 8.38 0.64
C LEU A 28 -2.65 7.79 0.77
N ALA A 29 -3.28 7.42 -0.34
CA ALA A 29 -4.58 6.76 -0.31
C ALA A 29 -4.54 5.41 0.43
N ILE A 30 -3.44 4.66 0.28
CA ILE A 30 -3.20 3.41 1.01
C ILE A 30 -3.10 3.67 2.52
N LYS A 31 -2.39 4.72 2.93
CA LYS A 31 -2.23 5.10 4.34
C LYS A 31 -3.54 5.46 5.00
N ASP A 32 -4.40 6.22 4.32
CA ASP A 32 -5.71 6.59 4.84
C ASP A 32 -6.59 5.34 5.05
N VAL A 33 -6.59 4.44 4.07
CA VAL A 33 -7.31 3.16 4.14
C VAL A 33 -6.76 2.28 5.26
N TYR A 34 -5.44 2.14 5.37
CA TYR A 34 -4.80 1.36 6.44
C TYR A 34 -5.15 1.90 7.82
N SER A 35 -5.07 3.22 8.01
CA SER A 35 -5.38 3.88 9.29
C SER A 35 -6.83 3.66 9.71
N CYS A 36 -7.77 3.64 8.76
CA CYS A 36 -9.18 3.34 9.03
C CYS A 36 -9.44 1.87 9.37
N LEU A 37 -8.62 0.94 8.85
CA LEU A 37 -8.90 -0.49 8.87
C LEU A 37 -8.04 -1.29 9.85
N LYS A 38 -6.88 -0.77 10.26
CA LYS A 38 -5.92 -1.47 11.12
C LYS A 38 -6.55 -2.04 12.39
N ASP A 39 -7.50 -1.32 12.98
CA ASP A 39 -8.14 -1.68 14.24
C ASP A 39 -9.60 -2.15 14.06
N ALA A 40 -10.09 -2.27 12.82
CA ALA A 40 -11.50 -2.46 12.55
C ALA A 40 -11.83 -3.91 12.10
N SER A 41 -12.58 -4.63 12.94
CA SER A 41 -13.22 -5.89 12.57
C SER A 41 -14.74 -5.69 12.52
N PHE A 42 -15.34 -5.78 11.32
CA PHE A 42 -16.78 -5.57 11.16
C PHE A 42 -17.54 -6.89 11.08
N TYR A 43 -18.56 -7.04 11.91
CA TYR A 43 -19.56 -8.09 11.80
C TYR A 43 -20.79 -7.56 11.07
N LYS A 44 -21.18 -8.16 9.93
CA LYS A 44 -22.45 -7.82 9.25
C LYS A 44 -23.51 -8.86 9.55
N PHE A 45 -24.39 -8.57 10.52
CA PHE A 45 -25.57 -9.39 10.84
C PHE A 45 -26.81 -9.09 9.96
N ARG A 46 -26.70 -8.20 8.97
CA ARG A 46 -27.86 -7.64 8.25
C ARG A 46 -28.60 -8.61 7.30
N LYS A 47 -28.20 -9.88 7.19
CA LYS A 47 -28.82 -10.86 6.26
C LYS A 47 -28.91 -12.28 6.83
N ILE A 48 -29.50 -12.43 8.02
CA ILE A 48 -29.76 -13.74 8.64
C ILE A 48 -30.60 -14.64 7.70
N HIS A 49 -31.50 -14.05 6.90
CA HIS A 49 -32.34 -14.79 5.94
C HIS A 49 -31.65 -15.28 4.64
N ARG A 50 -30.38 -14.95 4.38
CA ARG A 50 -29.65 -15.41 3.17
C ARG A 50 -28.33 -16.12 3.52
N ALA A 51 -28.25 -16.72 4.70
CA ALA A 51 -27.04 -17.37 5.21
C ALA A 51 -26.69 -18.68 4.49
N SER A 52 -27.62 -19.31 3.77
CA SER A 52 -27.40 -20.60 3.11
C SER A 52 -26.72 -20.54 1.72
N ILE A 53 -26.44 -19.34 1.18
CA ILE A 53 -25.97 -19.18 -0.22
C ILE A 53 -24.62 -18.42 -0.32
N ARG A 54 -24.05 -17.91 0.77
CA ARG A 54 -22.87 -17.02 0.67
C ARG A 54 -21.57 -17.79 0.50
N SER A 55 -21.07 -17.79 -0.73
CA SER A 55 -19.66 -18.01 -1.07
C SER A 55 -18.77 -17.00 -0.34
N ASN A 56 -17.53 -17.39 -0.03
CA ASN A 56 -16.49 -16.49 0.43
C ASN A 56 -16.31 -15.38 -0.63
N GLU A 57 -16.59 -14.13 -0.27
CA GLU A 57 -16.37 -12.98 -1.16
C GLU A 57 -14.97 -12.44 -0.86
N CYS A 58 -14.07 -12.54 -1.85
CA CYS A 58 -12.74 -11.94 -1.79
C CYS A 58 -12.67 -10.84 -2.84
N ARG A 59 -12.45 -9.60 -2.40
CA ARG A 59 -12.14 -8.48 -3.29
C ARG A 59 -10.68 -8.13 -3.14
N LYS A 60 -9.94 -8.21 -4.25
CA LYS A 60 -8.52 -7.90 -4.31
C LYS A 60 -8.31 -6.71 -5.25
N ARG A 61 -7.62 -5.68 -4.76
CA ARG A 61 -7.06 -4.60 -5.60
C ARG A 61 -5.55 -4.71 -5.54
N THR A 62 -4.90 -4.71 -6.69
CA THR A 62 -3.45 -4.82 -6.80
C THR A 62 -2.92 -3.56 -7.47
N LEU A 63 -1.96 -2.89 -6.83
CA LEU A 63 -1.13 -1.86 -7.43
C LEU A 63 0.21 -2.49 -7.80
N ARG A 64 0.66 -2.31 -9.02
CA ARG A 64 1.94 -2.83 -9.51
C ARG A 64 2.76 -1.69 -10.08
N TYR A 65 4.03 -1.65 -9.70
CA TYR A 65 5.01 -0.73 -10.21
C TYR A 65 6.24 -1.55 -10.57
N SER A 66 6.67 -1.45 -11.83
CA SER A 66 7.88 -2.09 -12.31
C SER A 66 8.87 -1.02 -12.74
N THR A 67 10.12 -1.15 -12.33
CA THR A 67 11.20 -0.26 -12.79
C THR A 67 11.78 -0.76 -14.11
N LYS A 68 12.61 0.08 -14.74
CA LYS A 68 13.35 -0.28 -15.96
C LYS A 68 14.30 -1.46 -15.75
N ASN A 69 14.79 -1.65 -14.53
CA ASN A 69 15.71 -2.73 -14.17
C ASN A 69 14.98 -4.02 -13.77
N SER A 70 13.69 -4.13 -14.06
CA SER A 70 12.83 -5.27 -13.71
C SER A 70 12.62 -5.48 -12.21
N HIS A 71 12.86 -4.46 -11.38
CA HIS A 71 12.45 -4.49 -9.99
C HIS A 71 10.94 -4.26 -9.90
N GLU A 72 10.23 -5.07 -9.13
CA GLU A 72 8.77 -5.03 -9.05
C GLU A 72 8.30 -4.78 -7.61
N LEU A 73 7.50 -3.73 -7.44
CA LEU A 73 6.72 -3.46 -6.24
C LEU A 73 5.25 -3.80 -6.49
N VAL A 74 4.71 -4.70 -5.69
CA VAL A 74 3.30 -5.10 -5.70
C VAL A 74 2.69 -4.78 -4.34
N ILE A 75 1.61 -4.00 -4.33
CA ILE A 75 0.81 -3.71 -3.15
C ILE A 75 -0.60 -4.25 -3.36
N GLU A 76 -1.00 -5.21 -2.53
CA GLU A 76 -2.27 -5.90 -2.63
C GLU A 76 -3.17 -5.56 -1.45
N HIS A 77 -4.35 -5.04 -1.76
CA HIS A 77 -5.43 -4.81 -0.81
C HIS A 77 -6.39 -5.97 -0.90
N ILE A 78 -6.40 -6.80 0.13
CA ILE A 78 -7.22 -8.00 0.20
C ILE A 78 -8.33 -7.75 1.21
N HIS A 79 -9.56 -7.84 0.74
CA HIS A 79 -10.74 -7.83 1.58
C HIS A 79 -11.42 -9.20 1.50
N GLU A 80 -11.37 -9.94 2.61
CA GLU A 80 -12.02 -11.24 2.74
C GLU A 80 -13.27 -11.12 3.61
N GLN A 81 -14.38 -11.71 3.14
CA GLN A 81 -15.56 -11.94 3.95
C GLN A 81 -15.72 -13.45 4.24
N LYS A 82 -15.52 -13.85 5.50
CA LYS A 82 -15.79 -15.21 5.99
C LYS A 82 -16.92 -15.20 7.00
N LEU A 83 -18.01 -15.93 6.73
CA LEU A 83 -19.08 -16.23 7.69
C LEU A 83 -19.52 -15.01 8.54
N PHE A 84 -19.69 -13.82 7.94
CA PHE A 84 -20.05 -12.53 8.57
C PHE A 84 -18.91 -11.62 9.08
N LYS A 85 -17.66 -12.11 9.16
CA LYS A 85 -16.50 -11.30 9.53
C LYS A 85 -15.80 -10.75 8.28
N HIS A 86 -15.59 -9.45 8.28
CA HIS A 86 -14.74 -8.77 7.30
C HIS A 86 -13.30 -8.73 7.81
N HIS A 87 -12.36 -9.15 6.97
CA HIS A 87 -10.93 -9.07 7.22
C HIS A 87 -10.29 -8.25 6.11
N TYR A 88 -9.56 -7.21 6.49
CA TYR A 88 -8.81 -6.36 5.57
C TYR A 88 -7.33 -6.59 5.82
N ARG A 89 -6.58 -6.91 4.76
CA ARG A 89 -5.14 -7.10 4.82
C ARG A 89 -4.49 -6.33 3.67
N ILE A 90 -3.37 -5.67 3.98
CA ILE A 90 -2.47 -5.13 2.98
C ILE A 90 -1.25 -6.05 2.93
N GLN A 91 -0.92 -6.53 1.73
CA GLN A 91 0.27 -7.32 1.46
C GLN A 91 1.19 -6.50 0.55
N VAL A 92 2.45 -6.42 0.90
CA VAL A 92 3.46 -5.69 0.13
C VAL A 92 4.51 -6.69 -0.29
N THR A 93 4.83 -6.74 -1.57
CA THR A 93 5.88 -7.59 -2.12
C THR A 93 6.82 -6.73 -2.94
N TYR A 94 8.11 -6.84 -2.71
CA TYR A 94 9.16 -6.21 -3.51
C TYR A 94 10.15 -7.29 -3.96
N ASP A 95 10.33 -7.45 -5.26
CA ASP A 95 11.18 -8.49 -5.88
C ASP A 95 10.95 -9.90 -5.31
N HIS A 96 9.68 -10.30 -5.23
CA HIS A 96 9.23 -11.58 -4.64
C HIS A 96 9.46 -11.74 -3.14
N GLN A 97 10.02 -10.75 -2.45
CA GLN A 97 10.14 -10.73 -1.00
C GLN A 97 8.92 -10.02 -0.37
N GLU A 98 8.29 -10.67 0.60
CA GLU A 98 7.18 -10.09 1.33
C GLU A 98 7.65 -9.12 2.40
N PHE A 99 7.00 -7.96 2.46
CA PHE A 99 7.21 -6.94 3.46
C PHE A 99 5.90 -6.61 4.19
N GLY A 100 6.06 -6.16 5.43
CA GLY A 100 4.96 -5.56 6.18
C GLY A 100 4.65 -4.14 5.70
N TYR A 101 3.61 -3.54 6.29
CA TYR A 101 3.22 -2.16 6.02
C TYR A 101 4.34 -1.14 6.29
N THR A 102 5.35 -1.49 7.10
CA THR A 102 6.55 -0.69 7.34
C THR A 102 7.31 -0.31 6.06
N PHE A 103 7.19 -1.10 4.99
CA PHE A 103 7.79 -0.77 3.69
C PHE A 103 7.06 0.40 3.00
N VAL A 104 5.73 0.43 3.09
CA VAL A 104 4.91 1.56 2.63
C VAL A 104 5.24 2.83 3.42
N GLU A 105 5.42 2.70 4.74
CA GLU A 105 5.85 3.81 5.59
C GLU A 105 7.23 4.33 5.18
N ALA A 106 8.20 3.46 4.90
CA ALA A 106 9.53 3.84 4.44
C ALA A 106 9.48 4.59 3.09
N LEU A 107 8.70 4.09 2.12
CA LEU A 107 8.52 4.76 0.82
C LEU A 107 7.89 6.15 1.00
N LEU A 108 6.85 6.26 1.83
CA LEU A 108 6.19 7.53 2.11
C LEU A 108 7.14 8.53 2.78
N GLN A 109 7.92 8.09 3.76
CA GLN A 109 8.90 8.95 4.43
C GLN A 109 9.93 9.50 3.43
N LEU A 110 10.51 8.63 2.59
CA LEU A 110 11.51 9.03 1.60
C LEU A 110 10.95 10.00 0.56
N LEU A 111 9.76 9.70 0.00
CA LEU A 111 9.09 10.56 -0.98
C LEU A 111 8.70 11.91 -0.37
N HIS A 112 8.21 11.91 0.88
CA HIS A 112 7.88 13.12 1.59
C HIS A 112 9.12 14.00 1.80
N THR A 113 10.22 13.43 2.28
CA THR A 113 11.49 14.18 2.43
C THR A 113 11.97 14.74 1.11
N GLN A 114 11.90 13.98 0.01
CA GLN A 114 12.24 14.48 -1.33
C GLN A 114 11.35 15.66 -1.74
N HIS A 115 10.02 15.50 -1.65
CA HIS A 115 9.06 16.52 -2.08
C HIS A 115 9.19 17.85 -1.32
N PHE A 116 9.39 17.80 0.00
CA PHE A 116 9.52 19.01 0.83
C PHE A 116 10.93 19.62 0.79
N ASN A 117 11.99 18.82 0.61
CA ASN A 117 13.34 19.37 0.41
C ASN A 117 13.46 20.12 -0.93
N PHE A 118 12.80 19.65 -1.99
CA PHE A 118 12.73 20.38 -3.26
C PHE A 118 11.94 21.70 -3.13
N SER A 119 10.83 21.68 -2.38
CA SER A 119 9.99 22.88 -2.17
C SER A 119 10.74 24.00 -1.44
N ASN A 120 11.59 23.63 -0.47
CA ASN A 120 12.43 24.60 0.24
C ASN A 120 13.50 25.23 -0.66
N HIS A 121 14.04 24.51 -1.65
CA HIS A 121 15.03 25.09 -2.57
C HIS A 121 14.45 26.08 -3.57
N ILE A 122 13.17 25.93 -3.96
CA ILE A 122 12.50 26.85 -4.89
C ILE A 122 12.07 28.16 -4.17
N ALA A 123 11.81 28.11 -2.87
CA ALA A 123 11.44 29.29 -2.08
C ALA A 123 12.61 30.27 -1.80
N TYR A 124 13.85 29.87 -2.10
CA TYR A 124 15.07 30.67 -1.88
C TYR A 124 15.85 30.98 -3.17
N ALA A 125 15.28 30.74 -4.35
CA ALA A 125 15.84 31.10 -5.66
C ALA A 125 15.05 32.27 -6.27
#